data_AF-A0A2E0KWN6-F1
#
_entry.id   AF-A0A2E0KWN6-F1
#
_cell.length_a   1.000
_cell.length_b   1.000
_cell.length_c   1.000
_cell.angle_alpha   90.00
_cell.angle_beta   90.00
_cell.angle_gamma   90.00
#
_symmetry.space_group_name_H-M   'P 1'
#
loop_
_entity.id
_entity.type
_entity.pdbx_description
1 polymer ?
#
loop_
_entity_poly.entity_id
_entity_poly.type
_entity_poly.pdbx_seq_one_letter_code
_entity_poly.pdbx_strand_id
1 'polypeptide(L)'
;MTEQQRYVFRARNKHSASMGEPPEIDANAPKRYHGYFENEFGEQAIFVYDYDKRTGTLWMGDAGWNHAFEVVDGDVPELELGMNEKLWLQVCWNTAVSASDS
;
A
#
# COMPACT_ATOMS: atom_id res chain seq x y z
N MET A 1 -23.86 -19.52 -15.04
CA MET A 1 -23.61 -18.11 -15.39
C MET A 1 -22.45 -17.68 -14.52
N THR A 2 -21.26 -17.49 -15.08
CA THR A 2 -20.14 -16.93 -14.33
C THR A 2 -20.42 -15.45 -14.13
N GLU A 3 -20.59 -15.02 -12.88
CA GLU A 3 -20.63 -13.61 -12.53
C GLU A 3 -19.36 -12.95 -13.05
N GLN A 4 -19.53 -11.88 -13.83
CA GLN A 4 -18.40 -11.11 -14.32
C GLN A 4 -17.94 -10.23 -13.17
N GLN A 5 -16.88 -10.65 -12.47
CA GLN A 5 -16.33 -9.93 -11.34
C GLN A 5 -15.81 -8.56 -11.81
N ARG A 6 -16.33 -7.48 -11.21
CA ARG A 6 -16.01 -6.10 -11.58
C ARG A 6 -15.02 -5.52 -10.58
N TYR A 7 -13.97 -4.86 -11.07
CA TYR A 7 -13.04 -4.11 -10.24
C TYR A 7 -13.73 -2.89 -9.63
N VAL A 8 -13.49 -2.65 -8.33
CA VAL A 8 -13.91 -1.42 -7.64
C VAL A 8 -12.97 -0.25 -8.00
N PHE A 9 -11.67 -0.53 -8.15
CA PHE A 9 -10.64 0.46 -8.45
C PHE A 9 -9.51 -0.15 -9.30
N ARG A 10 -8.91 0.66 -10.18
CA ARG A 10 -7.71 0.30 -10.94
C ARG A 10 -6.91 1.55 -11.28
N ALA A 11 -5.64 1.57 -10.88
CA ALA A 11 -4.68 2.61 -11.24
C ALA A 11 -3.68 2.11 -12.30
N ARG A 12 -3.14 3.03 -13.10
CA ARG A 12 -1.99 2.75 -13.98
C ARG A 12 -0.72 3.20 -13.27
N ASN A 13 0.37 2.47 -13.46
CA ASN A 13 1.69 2.96 -13.04
C ASN A 13 2.03 4.24 -13.81
N LYS A 14 2.38 5.30 -13.09
CA LYS A 14 2.80 6.61 -13.63
C LYS A 14 4.30 6.78 -13.64
N HIS A 15 5.02 5.87 -12.98
CA HIS A 15 6.47 5.87 -12.92
C HIS A 15 7.09 5.20 -14.14
N SER A 16 8.32 5.61 -14.44
CA SER A 16 9.07 5.02 -15.54
C SER A 16 9.43 3.56 -15.25
N ALA A 17 9.65 2.77 -16.30
CA ALA A 17 10.03 1.36 -16.15
C ALA A 17 11.35 1.14 -15.38
N SER A 18 12.22 2.16 -15.28
CA SER A 18 13.45 2.04 -14.48
C SER A 18 13.20 2.01 -12.97
N MET A 19 11.99 2.35 -12.52
CA MET A 19 11.57 2.26 -11.11
C MET A 19 11.13 0.84 -10.72
N GLY A 20 11.33 -0.15 -11.58
CA GLY A 20 10.92 -1.53 -11.34
C GLY A 20 9.45 -1.78 -11.63
N GLU A 21 9.07 -3.05 -11.49
CA GLU A 21 7.70 -3.51 -11.76
C GLU A 21 6.81 -3.29 -10.52
N PRO A 22 5.64 -2.63 -10.67
CA PRO A 22 4.68 -2.46 -9.58
C PRO A 22 4.20 -3.82 -9.06
N PRO A 23 3.94 -3.96 -7.75
CA PRO A 23 3.45 -5.21 -7.19
C PRO A 23 2.03 -5.51 -7.71
N GLU A 24 1.76 -6.80 -7.94
CA GLU A 24 0.40 -7.28 -8.16
C GLU A 24 -0.23 -7.64 -6.81
N ILE A 25 -1.17 -6.82 -6.35
CA ILE A 25 -1.86 -6.99 -5.07
C ILE A 25 -3.32 -7.40 -5.30
N ASP A 26 -3.68 -8.60 -4.87
CA ASP A 26 -5.07 -9.05 -4.83
C ASP A 26 -5.78 -8.52 -3.58
N ALA A 27 -6.59 -7.47 -3.75
CA ALA A 27 -7.35 -6.87 -2.67
C ALA A 27 -8.48 -7.78 -2.11
N ASN A 28 -8.75 -8.94 -2.72
CA ASN A 28 -9.68 -9.94 -2.22
C ASN A 28 -9.01 -11.01 -1.37
N ALA A 29 -7.67 -11.01 -1.29
CA ALA A 29 -6.95 -11.91 -0.41
C ALA A 29 -7.48 -11.73 1.03
N PRO A 30 -7.95 -12.81 1.68
CA PRO A 30 -8.55 -12.70 2.99
C PRO A 30 -7.51 -12.24 4.01
N LYS A 31 -7.99 -11.65 5.11
CA LYS A 31 -7.16 -11.21 6.24
C LYS A 31 -6.04 -10.23 5.86
N ARG A 32 -6.34 -9.33 4.92
CA ARG A 32 -5.46 -8.22 4.59
C ARG A 32 -6.21 -6.90 4.54
N TYR A 33 -5.57 -5.86 5.08
CA TYR A 33 -5.93 -4.48 4.80
C TYR A 33 -5.17 -4.01 3.56
N HIS A 34 -5.80 -3.16 2.75
CA HIS A 34 -5.19 -2.58 1.56
C HIS A 34 -5.44 -1.07 1.53
N GLY A 35 -4.38 -0.30 1.27
CA GLY A 35 -4.44 1.13 1.01
C GLY A 35 -3.73 1.45 -0.29
N TYR A 36 -4.32 2.34 -1.10
CA TYR A 36 -3.67 2.96 -2.24
C TYR A 36 -3.66 4.48 -2.02
N PHE A 37 -2.55 5.12 -2.39
CA PHE A 37 -2.37 6.56 -2.30
C PHE A 37 -1.76 7.10 -3.59
N GLU A 38 -2.19 8.32 -3.93
CA GLU A 38 -1.61 9.11 -5.00
C GLU A 38 -1.63 10.59 -4.60
N ASN A 39 -0.49 11.27 -4.73
CA ASN A 39 -0.37 12.70 -4.42
C ASN A 39 -0.47 13.58 -5.68
N GLU A 40 -0.44 14.89 -5.50
CA GLU A 40 -0.53 15.91 -6.56
C GLU A 40 0.60 15.84 -7.60
N PHE A 41 1.73 15.22 -7.26
CA PHE A 41 2.87 15.02 -8.15
C PHE A 41 2.77 13.72 -8.96
N GLY A 42 1.76 12.90 -8.68
CA GLY A 42 1.57 11.60 -9.31
C GLY A 42 2.41 10.49 -8.68
N GLU A 43 2.99 10.72 -7.49
CA GLU A 43 3.59 9.65 -6.70
C GLU A 43 2.52 8.63 -6.31
N GLN A 44 2.89 7.36 -6.23
CA GLN A 44 1.95 6.28 -5.97
C GLN A 44 2.50 5.39 -4.87
N ALA A 45 1.65 5.04 -3.92
CA ALA A 45 1.99 4.12 -2.84
C ALA A 45 0.91 3.06 -2.65
N ILE A 46 1.35 1.84 -2.31
CA ILE A 46 0.47 0.75 -1.91
C ILE A 46 0.91 0.26 -0.54
N PHE A 47 -0.03 0.26 0.41
CA PHE A 47 0.16 -0.30 1.74
C PHE A 47 -0.69 -1.55 1.91
N VAL A 48 -0.10 -2.61 2.44
CA VAL A 48 -0.80 -3.84 2.81
C VAL A 48 -0.45 -4.21 4.24
N TYR A 49 -1.46 -4.52 5.05
CA TYR A 49 -1.27 -5.10 6.37
C TYR A 49 -1.76 -6.54 6.35
N ASP A 50 -0.90 -7.50 6.72
CA ASP A 50 -1.23 -8.91 6.84
C ASP A 50 -1.61 -9.22 8.29
N TYR A 51 -2.87 -9.58 8.54
CA TYR A 51 -3.37 -9.81 9.90
C TYR A 51 -2.84 -11.09 10.54
N ASP A 52 -2.50 -12.11 9.75
CA ASP A 52 -1.94 -13.35 10.28
C ASP A 52 -0.50 -13.14 10.76
N LYS A 53 0.27 -12.32 10.04
CA LYS A 53 1.65 -11.99 10.39
C LYS A 53 1.79 -10.78 11.31
N ARG A 54 0.76 -9.93 11.37
CA ARG A 54 0.76 -8.62 12.05
C ARG A 54 1.86 -7.69 11.53
N THR A 55 2.08 -7.70 10.22
CA THR A 55 3.12 -6.92 9.55
C THR A 55 2.53 -6.02 8.48
N GLY A 56 2.98 -4.77 8.44
CA GLY A 56 2.68 -3.83 7.37
C GLY A 56 3.80 -3.80 6.32
N THR A 57 3.42 -3.66 5.05
CA THR A 57 4.35 -3.53 3.93
C THR A 57 3.93 -2.38 3.03
N LEU A 58 4.90 -1.54 2.67
CA LEU A 58 4.73 -0.40 1.77
C LEU A 58 5.53 -0.61 0.49
N TRP A 59 4.91 -0.32 -0.64
CA TRP A 59 5.57 -0.15 -1.93
C TRP A 59 5.35 1.28 -2.41
N MET A 60 6.39 1.93 -2.92
CA MET A 60 6.32 3.28 -3.48
C MET A 60 7.02 3.34 -4.83
N GLY A 61 6.50 4.20 -5.70
CA GLY A 61 7.01 4.31 -7.06
C GLY A 61 8.34 5.04 -7.14
N ASP A 62 8.51 6.14 -6.40
CA ASP A 62 9.78 6.88 -6.31
C ASP A 62 10.89 6.12 -5.56
N ALA A 63 10.53 5.25 -4.63
CA ALA A 63 11.45 4.39 -3.89
C ALA A 63 11.78 3.07 -4.61
N GLY A 64 11.21 2.86 -5.80
CA GLY A 64 11.36 1.65 -6.59
C GLY A 64 10.36 0.57 -6.20
N TRP A 65 9.47 0.24 -7.12
CA TRP A 65 8.38 -0.70 -6.91
C TRP A 65 8.80 -2.12 -6.50
N ASN A 66 10.00 -2.53 -6.88
CA ASN A 66 10.54 -3.84 -6.56
C ASN A 66 11.03 -3.94 -5.11
N HIS A 67 11.08 -2.84 -4.38
CA HIS A 67 11.45 -2.81 -2.98
C HIS A 67 10.20 -2.74 -2.10
N ALA A 68 10.10 -3.70 -1.18
CA ALA A 68 9.05 -3.76 -0.18
C ALA A 68 9.62 -3.23 1.14
N PHE A 69 9.05 -2.15 1.66
CA PHE A 69 9.46 -1.55 2.92
C PHE A 69 8.59 -2.07 4.06
N GLU A 70 9.20 -2.44 5.18
CA GLU A 70 8.46 -2.75 6.40
C GLU A 70 7.91 -1.47 7.02
N VAL A 71 6.63 -1.52 7.41
CA VAL A 71 5.98 -0.42 8.14
C VAL A 71 5.94 -0.77 9.61
N VAL A 72 6.47 0.13 10.44
CA VAL A 72 6.53 0.00 11.90
C VAL A 72 5.82 1.20 12.51
N ASP A 73 4.77 0.94 13.29
CA ASP A 73 3.97 1.97 13.98
C ASP A 73 3.47 3.10 13.06
N GLY A 74 3.16 2.74 11.81
CA GLY A 74 2.66 3.68 10.79
C GLY A 74 3.72 4.56 10.15
N ASP A 75 5.00 4.19 10.25
CA ASP A 75 6.13 4.87 9.61
C ASP A 75 7.07 3.86 8.92
N VAL A 76 7.95 4.37 8.05
CA VAL A 76 9.00 3.58 7.39
C VAL A 76 10.35 4.24 7.67
N PRO A 77 11.12 3.75 8.65
CA PRO A 77 12.38 4.39 9.06
C PRO A 77 13.42 4.55 7.95
N GLU A 78 13.36 3.70 6.93
CA GLU A 78 14.28 3.67 5.79
C GLU A 78 13.90 4.65 4.67
N LEU A 79 12.75 5.33 4.77
CA LEU A 79 12.20 6.15 3.70
C LEU A 79 11.79 7.54 4.19
N GLU A 80 12.21 8.58 3.47
CA GLU A 80 11.77 9.94 3.74
C GLU A 80 10.39 10.19 3.11
N LEU A 81 9.34 10.02 3.92
CA LEU A 81 7.97 10.32 3.51
C LEU A 81 7.64 11.80 3.72
N GLY A 82 6.97 12.39 2.73
CA GLY A 82 6.34 13.70 2.83
C GLY A 82 5.18 13.71 3.82
N MET A 83 4.70 14.91 4.18
CA MET A 83 3.65 15.06 5.20
C MET A 83 2.35 14.31 4.85
N ASN A 84 1.90 14.38 3.59
CA ASN A 84 0.67 13.72 3.15
C ASN A 84 0.80 12.20 3.13
N GLU A 85 1.96 11.67 2.71
CA GLU A 85 2.26 10.24 2.71
C GLU A 85 2.30 9.69 4.14
N LYS A 86 2.96 10.41 5.06
CA LYS A 86 2.98 10.05 6.49
C LYS A 86 1.59 10.02 7.10
N LEU A 87 0.79 11.06 6.88
CA LEU A 87 -0.57 11.13 7.41
C LEU A 87 -1.45 10.00 6.86
N TRP A 88 -1.37 9.73 5.56
CA TRP A 88 -2.10 8.62 4.94
C TRP A 88 -1.67 7.27 5.53
N LEU A 89 -0.36 7.01 5.61
CA LEU A 89 0.16 5.75 6.12
C LEU A 89 -0.23 5.52 7.58
N GLN A 90 -0.15 6.56 8.43
CA GLN A 90 -0.58 6.48 9.83
C GLN A 90 -2.06 6.15 9.97
N VAL A 91 -2.94 6.77 9.17
CA VAL A 91 -4.38 6.46 9.21
C VAL A 91 -4.64 5.03 8.76
N CYS A 92 -3.97 4.57 7.71
CA CYS A 92 -4.06 3.19 7.24
C CYS A 92 -3.60 2.19 8.30
N TRP A 93 -2.44 2.43 8.91
CA TRP A 93 -1.88 1.60 9.98
C TRP A 93 -2.82 1.50 11.18
N ASN A 94 -3.25 2.64 11.74
CA ASN A 94 -4.12 2.68 12.92
C ASN A 94 -5.45 1.97 12.66
N THR A 95 -6.00 2.13 11.46
CA THR A 95 -7.23 1.45 11.03
C THR A 95 -7.02 -0.06 10.95
N ALA A 96 -5.91 -0.50 10.33
CA ALA A 96 -5.59 -1.90 10.19
C ALA A 96 -5.38 -2.56 11.56
N VAL A 97 -4.50 -2.02 12.40
CA VAL A 97 -4.18 -2.60 13.70
C VAL A 97 -5.41 -2.64 14.62
N SER A 98 -6.21 -1.57 14.68
CA SER A 98 -7.43 -1.56 15.50
C SER A 98 -8.44 -2.65 15.11
N ALA A 99 -8.55 -2.95 13.81
CA ALA A 99 -9.40 -4.03 13.31
C ALA A 99 -8.90 -5.44 13.69
N SER A 100 -7.61 -5.57 14.06
CA SER A 100 -7.04 -6.85 14.52
C SER A 100 -7.20 -7.10 16.02
N ASP A 101 -7.56 -6.06 16.78
CA ASP A 101 -7.80 -6.10 18.22
C ASP A 101 -9.30 -6.22 18.58
N SER A 102 -10.19 -6.27 17.57
CA SER A 102 -11.66 -6.35 17.73
C SER A 102 -12.21 -7.74 17.42
#